data_AF-A0A9X2JVS4-F1
#
_entry.id   AF-A0A9X2JVS4-F1
#
_cell.length_a   1.000
_cell.length_b   1.000
_cell.length_c   1.000
_cell.angle_alpha   90.00
_cell.angle_beta   90.00
_cell.angle_gamma   90.00
#
_symmetry.space_group_name_H-M   'P 1'
#
loop_
_entity.id
_entity.type
_entity.pdbx_description
1 polymer ?
#
loop_
_entity_poly.entity_id
_entity_poly.type
_entity_poly.pdbx_seq_one_letter_code
_entity_poly.pdbx_strand_id
1 'polypeptide(L)'
;MRLQRGETVARIEPGVARSLARACLVDGTRTDYIAHVVKVDVAEAERLLRQLEADGYVRHETPESDGEPEVWWNTTLPGSGLAGASFLRPINRAKAESHLAGLLDRAASYNADVDKPVWIERISLFGSLLDDTATDFGDVDLHVVLEDRAEHDAAEAALAYARASGTTFPNWIDRFFWAKTEAKQILRNRSGYLSIHTEDLNDVTDRIRVVYDRKGV
;
A
#
# COMPACT_ATOMS: atom_id res chain seq x y z
N MET A 1 1.86 -0.94 -13.22
CA MET A 1 2.93 -0.57 -14.19
C MET A 1 4.19 -1.39 -13.88
N ARG A 2 5.04 -1.69 -14.87
CA ARG A 2 6.30 -2.43 -14.68
C ARG A 2 7.48 -1.45 -14.67
N LEU A 3 8.46 -1.65 -13.79
CA LEU A 3 9.71 -0.90 -13.79
C LEU A 3 10.88 -1.85 -14.04
N GLN A 4 11.68 -1.56 -15.06
CA GLN A 4 12.94 -2.28 -15.31
C GLN A 4 14.12 -1.42 -14.86
N ARG A 5 15.16 -2.08 -14.33
CA ARG A 5 16.42 -1.39 -14.02
C ARG A 5 17.11 -0.99 -15.32
N GLY A 6 17.48 0.29 -15.43
CA GLY A 6 18.17 0.85 -16.60
C GLY A 6 17.26 1.55 -17.61
N GLU A 7 15.95 1.42 -17.49
CA GLU A 7 14.96 2.27 -18.19
C GLU A 7 14.74 3.56 -17.38
N THR A 8 14.18 4.61 -17.98
CA THR A 8 13.83 5.84 -17.25
C THR A 8 12.32 6.07 -17.26
N VAL A 9 11.80 6.71 -16.21
CA VAL A 9 10.41 7.18 -16.14
C VAL A 9 10.47 8.69 -16.11
N ALA A 10 9.87 9.37 -17.09
CA ALA A 10 9.99 10.83 -17.23
C ALA A 10 11.44 11.38 -17.24
N ARG A 11 12.37 10.58 -17.79
CA ARG A 11 13.84 10.83 -17.77
C ARG A 11 14.46 10.78 -16.37
N ILE A 12 13.77 10.19 -15.40
CA ILE A 12 14.21 9.99 -14.03
C ILE A 12 14.54 8.51 -13.82
N GLU A 13 15.52 8.24 -12.95
CA GLU A 13 15.79 6.87 -12.49
C GLU A 13 14.51 6.26 -11.87
N PRO A 14 14.09 5.04 -12.27
CA PRO A 14 12.81 4.46 -11.88
C PRO A 14 12.54 4.38 -10.38
N GLY A 15 13.58 4.10 -9.58
CA GLY A 15 13.47 4.06 -8.12
C GLY A 15 13.17 5.43 -7.52
N VAL A 16 13.85 6.47 -8.01
CA VAL A 16 13.60 7.87 -7.63
C VAL A 16 12.20 8.31 -8.09
N ALA A 17 11.84 8.06 -9.35
CA ALA A 17 10.50 8.38 -9.89
C ALA A 17 9.37 7.75 -9.07
N ARG A 18 9.52 6.45 -8.74
CA ARG A 18 8.58 5.72 -7.88
C ARG A 18 8.51 6.32 -6.48
N SER A 19 9.64 6.70 -5.91
CA SER A 19 9.69 7.25 -4.55
C SER A 19 9.02 8.62 -4.47
N LEU A 20 9.20 9.47 -5.49
CA LEU A 20 8.51 10.76 -5.63
C LEU A 20 7.00 10.58 -5.77
N ALA A 21 6.55 9.72 -6.69
CA ALA A 21 5.13 9.44 -6.87
C ALA A 21 4.49 8.88 -5.59
N ARG A 22 5.22 8.01 -4.87
CA ARG A 22 4.79 7.46 -3.58
C ARG A 22 4.69 8.52 -2.48
N ALA A 23 5.60 9.49 -2.45
CA ALA A 23 5.53 10.60 -1.50
C ALA A 23 4.32 11.51 -1.76
N CYS A 24 3.80 11.55 -2.99
CA CYS A 24 2.61 12.31 -3.38
C CYS A 24 1.30 11.51 -3.25
N LEU A 25 1.31 10.28 -2.73
CA LEU A 25 0.09 9.50 -2.48
C LEU A 25 -0.79 10.10 -1.38
N VAL A 26 -0.18 10.85 -0.46
CA VAL A 26 -0.90 11.62 0.55
C VAL A 26 -1.36 12.90 -0.13
N ASP A 27 -2.68 13.13 -0.13
CA ASP A 27 -3.25 14.35 -0.70
C ASP A 27 -2.64 15.57 -0.02
N GLY A 28 -2.11 16.47 -0.84
CA GLY A 28 -1.63 17.75 -0.40
C GLY A 28 -0.23 17.71 0.23
N THR A 29 0.76 17.14 -0.47
CA THR A 29 2.11 17.00 0.09
C THR A 29 3.04 18.14 -0.35
N ARG A 30 3.74 18.77 0.61
CA ARG A 30 4.72 19.83 0.34
C ARG A 30 6.05 19.30 -0.20
N THR A 31 6.71 20.12 -1.03
CA THR A 31 8.01 19.79 -1.66
C THR A 31 9.12 19.49 -0.64
N ASP A 32 9.19 20.21 0.49
CA ASP A 32 10.21 20.02 1.53
C ASP A 32 10.10 18.66 2.23
N TYR A 33 8.87 18.22 2.51
CA TYR A 33 8.60 16.89 3.00
C TYR A 33 8.97 15.82 1.98
N ILE A 34 8.61 16.00 0.70
CA ILE A 34 8.96 15.05 -0.37
C ILE A 34 10.48 14.93 -0.49
N ALA A 35 11.20 16.06 -0.49
CA ALA A 35 12.66 16.10 -0.54
C ALA A 35 13.28 15.33 0.63
N HIS A 36 12.76 15.52 1.84
CA HIS A 36 13.19 14.79 3.03
C HIS A 36 12.99 13.27 2.89
N VAL A 37 11.81 12.83 2.44
CA VAL A 37 11.48 11.41 2.28
C VAL A 37 12.33 10.75 1.19
N VAL A 38 12.52 11.42 0.05
CA VAL A 38 13.27 10.90 -1.10
C VAL A 38 14.80 11.10 -0.93
N LYS A 39 15.22 11.87 0.08
CA LYS A 39 16.62 12.15 0.43
C LYS A 39 17.39 12.89 -0.66
N VAL A 40 16.74 13.91 -1.23
CA VAL A 40 17.32 14.87 -2.17
C VAL A 40 17.14 16.28 -1.60
N ASP A 41 17.84 17.28 -2.15
CA ASP A 41 17.56 18.66 -1.78
C ASP A 41 16.22 19.15 -2.37
N VAL A 42 15.70 20.26 -1.83
CA VAL A 42 14.38 20.79 -2.19
C VAL A 42 14.31 21.22 -3.65
N ALA A 43 15.38 21.83 -4.18
CA ALA A 43 15.41 22.32 -5.55
C ALA A 43 15.42 21.14 -6.56
N GLU A 44 16.16 20.08 -6.23
CA GLU A 44 16.18 18.86 -7.01
C GLU A 44 14.84 18.11 -6.94
N ALA A 45 14.21 18.03 -5.76
CA ALA A 45 12.87 17.46 -5.62
C ALA A 45 11.86 18.20 -6.50
N GLU A 46 11.85 19.53 -6.47
CA GLU A 46 10.97 20.34 -7.31
C GLU A 46 11.21 20.09 -8.80
N ARG A 47 12.47 20.08 -9.24
CA ARG A 47 12.84 19.81 -10.63
C ARG A 47 12.33 18.45 -11.10
N LEU A 48 12.47 17.42 -10.27
CA LEU A 48 12.03 16.05 -10.57
C LEU A 48 10.50 15.93 -10.55
N LEU A 49 9.81 16.58 -9.61
CA LEU A 49 8.34 16.62 -9.55
C LEU A 49 7.75 17.29 -10.79
N ARG A 50 8.34 18.39 -11.24
CA ARG A 50 7.95 19.05 -12.51
C ARG A 50 8.13 18.14 -13.72
N GLN A 51 9.16 17.30 -13.75
CA GLN A 51 9.35 16.30 -14.80
C GLN A 51 8.26 15.22 -14.78
N LEU A 52 7.91 14.72 -13.59
CA LEU A 52 6.81 13.75 -13.42
C LEU A 52 5.45 14.35 -13.77
N GLU A 53 5.24 15.62 -13.45
CA GLU A 53 4.02 16.36 -13.80
C GLU A 53 3.86 16.55 -15.30
N ALA A 54 4.93 16.93 -15.99
CA ALA A 54 4.93 17.06 -17.45
C ALA A 54 4.52 15.77 -18.17
N ASP A 55 4.83 14.62 -17.54
CA ASP A 55 4.49 13.29 -18.04
C ASP A 55 3.19 12.73 -17.40
N GLY A 56 2.49 13.52 -16.58
CA GLY A 56 1.16 13.24 -16.04
C GLY A 56 1.10 12.30 -14.84
N TYR A 57 2.21 12.03 -14.16
CA TYR A 57 2.26 11.13 -12.99
C TYR A 57 1.90 11.83 -11.67
N VAL A 58 2.15 13.13 -11.56
CA VAL A 58 1.76 13.94 -10.41
C VAL A 58 1.14 15.23 -10.92
N ARG A 59 0.47 15.96 -10.05
CA ARG A 59 -0.01 17.32 -10.30
C ARG A 59 0.29 18.19 -9.10
N HIS A 60 0.54 19.47 -9.34
CA HIS A 60 0.54 20.45 -8.28
C HIS A 60 -0.74 21.28 -8.25
N GLU A 61 -1.09 21.70 -7.04
CA GLU A 61 -2.12 22.68 -6.76
C GLU A 61 -1.48 23.78 -5.92
N THR A 62 -1.94 25.02 -6.12
CA THR A 62 -1.58 26.16 -5.29
C THR A 62 -2.86 26.64 -4.63
N PRO A 63 -3.22 26.11 -3.44
CA PRO A 63 -4.44 26.52 -2.77
C PRO A 63 -4.44 28.03 -2.53
N GLU A 64 -5.59 28.67 -2.74
CA GLU A 64 -5.76 30.05 -2.31
C GLU A 64 -5.66 30.08 -0.78
N SER A 65 -4.66 30.80 -0.28
CA SER A 65 -4.36 30.95 1.15
C SER A 65 -4.08 32.42 1.44
N ASP A 66 -4.44 32.88 2.63
CA ASP A 66 -4.14 34.24 3.11
C ASP A 66 -2.63 34.49 3.33
N GLY A 67 -1.79 33.47 3.11
CA GLY A 67 -0.32 33.51 3.23
C GLY A 67 0.42 33.40 1.89
N GLU A 68 1.72 33.10 1.97
CA GLU A 68 2.54 32.86 0.77
C GLU A 68 1.98 31.67 -0.04
N PRO A 69 1.89 31.78 -1.38
CA PRO A 69 1.39 30.71 -2.22
C PRO A 69 2.27 29.47 -2.05
N GLU A 70 1.67 28.42 -1.52
CA GLU A 70 2.36 27.16 -1.25
C GLU A 70 1.98 26.14 -2.32
N VAL A 71 2.97 25.36 -2.79
CA VAL A 71 2.78 24.34 -3.82
C VAL A 71 2.57 22.99 -3.14
N TRP A 72 1.43 22.37 -3.44
CA TRP A 72 0.98 21.10 -2.88
C TRP A 72 0.93 20.08 -4.00
N TRP A 73 1.54 18.91 -3.80
CA TRP A 73 1.62 17.85 -4.80
C TRP A 73 0.65 16.71 -4.49
N ASN A 74 0.00 16.23 -5.53
CA ASN A 74 -0.91 15.10 -5.52
C ASN A 74 -0.50 14.08 -6.59
N THR A 75 -0.67 12.81 -6.30
CA THR A 75 -0.54 11.74 -7.30
C THR A 75 -1.69 11.78 -8.30
N THR A 76 -1.44 11.34 -9.54
CA THR A 76 -2.51 11.01 -10.50
C THR A 76 -2.77 9.50 -10.52
N LEU A 77 -3.76 9.03 -11.29
CA LEU A 77 -3.98 7.59 -11.48
C LEU A 77 -2.74 6.87 -12.08
N PRO A 78 -2.09 7.38 -13.14
CA PRO A 78 -0.78 6.88 -13.57
C PRO A 78 0.29 6.94 -12.48
N GLY A 79 0.32 8.01 -11.68
CA GLY A 79 1.21 8.17 -10.52
C GLY A 79 1.07 7.07 -9.49
N SER A 80 -0.18 6.72 -9.14
CA SER A 80 -0.48 5.64 -8.20
C SER A 80 0.00 4.30 -8.75
N GLY A 81 -0.15 4.08 -10.05
CA GLY A 81 0.41 2.92 -10.75
C GLY A 81 1.94 2.85 -10.73
N LEU A 82 2.63 3.99 -10.83
CA LEU A 82 4.08 4.11 -10.69
C LEU A 82 4.53 3.88 -9.24
N ALA A 83 3.84 4.47 -8.27
CA ALA A 83 4.11 4.30 -6.83
C ALA A 83 3.98 2.84 -6.38
N GLY A 84 3.02 2.11 -6.95
CA GLY A 84 2.78 0.68 -6.73
C GLY A 84 3.76 -0.25 -7.46
N ALA A 85 4.41 0.21 -8.52
CA ALA A 85 5.17 -0.65 -9.43
C ALA A 85 6.31 -1.43 -8.75
N SER A 86 6.47 -2.71 -9.09
CA SER A 86 7.52 -3.59 -8.55
C SER A 86 8.73 -3.70 -9.48
N PHE A 87 9.92 -3.90 -8.90
CA PHE A 87 11.15 -4.28 -9.60
C PHE A 87 11.36 -5.80 -9.67
N LEU A 88 10.43 -6.57 -9.11
CA LEU A 88 10.51 -8.03 -9.11
C LEU A 88 10.25 -8.57 -10.50
N ARG A 89 10.88 -9.71 -10.81
CA ARG A 89 10.59 -10.43 -12.04
C ARG A 89 9.17 -10.98 -11.98
N PRO A 90 8.41 -10.97 -13.09
CA PRO A 90 7.11 -11.62 -13.12
C PRO A 90 7.19 -13.08 -12.72
N ILE A 91 6.13 -13.56 -12.09
CA ILE A 91 5.94 -14.95 -11.71
C ILE A 91 4.84 -15.59 -12.56
N ASN A 92 4.90 -16.90 -12.74
CA ASN A 92 3.83 -17.63 -13.40
C ASN A 92 2.61 -17.83 -12.49
N ARG A 93 1.48 -18.27 -13.07
CA ARG A 93 0.23 -18.50 -12.34
C ARG A 93 0.39 -19.42 -11.13
N ALA A 94 1.05 -20.57 -11.31
CA ALA A 94 1.24 -21.54 -10.24
C ALA A 94 1.96 -20.93 -9.02
N LYS A 95 2.95 -20.05 -9.27
CA LYS A 95 3.64 -19.34 -8.20
C LYS A 95 2.77 -18.27 -7.55
N ALA A 96 1.97 -17.53 -8.32
CA ALA A 96 1.01 -16.55 -7.80
C ALA A 96 -0.05 -17.23 -6.92
N GLU A 97 -0.62 -18.36 -7.37
CA GLU A 97 -1.57 -19.17 -6.62
C GLU A 97 -0.95 -19.75 -5.34
N SER A 98 0.32 -20.17 -5.39
CA SER A 98 1.05 -20.60 -4.19
C SER A 98 1.22 -19.46 -3.17
N HIS A 99 1.46 -18.22 -3.61
CA HIS A 99 1.51 -17.05 -2.73
C HIS A 99 0.14 -16.76 -2.11
N LEU A 100 -0.94 -16.87 -2.89
CA LEU A 100 -2.30 -16.72 -2.41
C LEU A 100 -2.65 -17.80 -1.37
N ALA A 101 -2.44 -19.07 -1.67
CA ALA A 101 -2.72 -20.18 -0.76
C ALA A 101 -2.00 -20.00 0.59
N GLY A 102 -0.70 -19.69 0.56
CA GLY A 102 0.04 -19.43 1.80
C GLY A 102 -0.48 -18.22 2.58
N LEU A 103 -1.00 -17.19 1.90
CA LEU A 103 -1.65 -16.06 2.59
C LEU A 103 -2.95 -16.49 3.28
N LEU A 104 -3.76 -17.32 2.63
CA LEU A 104 -5.00 -17.86 3.22
C LEU A 104 -4.72 -18.72 4.45
N ASP A 105 -3.68 -19.56 4.41
CA ASP A 105 -3.25 -20.36 5.58
C ASP A 105 -2.85 -19.48 6.77
N ARG A 106 -2.14 -18.37 6.50
CA ARG A 106 -1.77 -17.39 7.53
C ARG A 106 -2.99 -16.64 8.05
N ALA A 107 -3.97 -16.33 7.21
CA ALA A 107 -5.21 -15.70 7.64
C ALA A 107 -6.00 -16.59 8.59
N ALA A 108 -6.15 -17.87 8.25
CA ALA A 108 -6.78 -18.87 9.11
C ALA A 108 -6.02 -19.03 10.44
N SER A 109 -4.69 -19.12 10.39
CA SER A 109 -3.85 -19.24 11.59
C SER A 109 -3.93 -18.00 12.49
N TYR A 110 -3.95 -16.80 11.91
CA TYR A 110 -4.10 -15.54 12.64
C TYR A 110 -5.46 -15.47 13.33
N ASN A 111 -6.54 -15.83 12.63
CA ASN A 111 -7.87 -15.85 13.21
C ASN A 111 -8.02 -16.93 14.29
N ALA A 112 -7.30 -18.05 14.22
CA ALA A 112 -7.32 -19.06 15.28
C ALA A 112 -6.64 -18.62 16.59
N ASP A 113 -5.75 -17.64 16.54
CA ASP A 113 -5.08 -17.08 17.73
C ASP A 113 -6.03 -16.16 18.49
N VAL A 114 -6.43 -16.57 19.70
CA VAL A 114 -7.40 -15.85 20.55
C VAL A 114 -6.85 -14.53 21.11
N ASP A 115 -5.53 -14.38 21.16
CA ASP A 115 -4.87 -13.19 21.72
C ASP A 115 -4.81 -12.03 20.71
N LYS A 116 -5.14 -12.27 19.43
CA LYS A 116 -5.21 -11.22 18.43
C LYS A 116 -6.44 -10.32 18.66
N PRO A 117 -6.28 -8.99 18.67
CA PRO A 117 -7.38 -8.06 18.97
C PRO A 117 -8.21 -7.69 17.72
N VAL A 118 -7.81 -8.13 16.53
CA VAL A 118 -8.55 -7.92 15.28
C VAL A 118 -8.86 -9.24 14.58
N TRP A 119 -9.92 -9.26 13.78
CA TRP A 119 -10.26 -10.29 12.83
C TRP A 119 -9.75 -9.92 11.45
N ILE A 120 -9.30 -10.92 10.71
CA ILE A 120 -9.27 -10.87 9.25
C ILE A 120 -10.66 -11.29 8.80
N GLU A 121 -11.54 -10.33 8.53
CA GLU A 121 -12.96 -10.60 8.25
C GLU A 121 -13.13 -11.15 6.84
N ARG A 122 -12.49 -10.53 5.86
CA ARG A 122 -12.62 -10.90 4.44
C ARG A 122 -11.33 -10.66 3.68
N ILE A 123 -11.03 -11.54 2.73
CA ILE A 123 -9.98 -11.32 1.73
C ILE A 123 -10.59 -11.51 0.35
N SER A 124 -10.37 -10.51 -0.49
CA SER A 124 -10.83 -10.51 -1.87
C SER A 124 -9.65 -10.36 -2.82
N LEU A 125 -9.59 -11.23 -3.83
CA LEU A 125 -8.66 -11.14 -4.93
C LEU A 125 -9.19 -10.16 -5.97
N PHE A 126 -8.31 -9.32 -6.50
CA PHE A 126 -8.58 -8.46 -7.65
C PHE A 126 -7.36 -8.44 -8.59
N GLY A 127 -7.40 -7.59 -9.62
CA GLY A 127 -6.27 -7.38 -10.49
C GLY A 127 -5.97 -8.56 -11.42
N SER A 128 -4.69 -8.69 -11.80
CA SER A 128 -4.29 -9.52 -12.94
C SER A 128 -4.54 -11.03 -12.76
N LEU A 129 -4.52 -11.55 -11.53
CA LEU A 129 -4.74 -12.99 -11.28
C LEU A 129 -6.16 -13.47 -11.57
N LEU A 130 -7.13 -12.54 -11.68
CA LEU A 130 -8.51 -12.84 -12.12
C LEU A 130 -8.65 -12.99 -13.64
N ASP A 131 -7.63 -12.67 -14.42
CA ASP A 131 -7.64 -12.87 -15.87
C ASP A 131 -7.06 -14.26 -16.19
N ASP A 132 -7.91 -15.18 -16.63
CA ASP A 132 -7.51 -16.56 -16.97
C ASP A 132 -6.54 -16.64 -18.16
N THR A 133 -6.47 -15.60 -18.99
CA THR A 133 -5.57 -15.55 -20.15
C THR A 133 -4.16 -15.06 -19.81
N ALA A 134 -3.99 -14.43 -18.64
CA ALA A 134 -2.69 -13.94 -18.19
C ALA A 134 -1.75 -15.10 -17.83
N THR A 135 -0.50 -15.03 -18.29
CA THR A 135 0.55 -16.02 -18.03
C THR A 135 1.62 -15.53 -17.05
N ASP A 136 1.79 -14.22 -16.93
CA ASP A 136 2.82 -13.56 -16.12
C ASP A 136 2.22 -12.51 -15.18
N PHE A 137 2.54 -12.61 -13.89
CA PHE A 137 1.99 -11.77 -12.81
C PHE A 137 3.09 -10.97 -12.13
N GLY A 138 2.87 -9.68 -11.92
CA GLY A 138 3.80 -8.84 -11.15
C GLY A 138 3.72 -9.13 -9.65
N ASP A 139 2.52 -9.40 -9.17
CA ASP A 139 2.13 -9.62 -7.79
C ASP A 139 0.69 -10.18 -7.74
N VAL A 140 0.22 -10.43 -6.53
CA VAL A 140 -1.15 -10.86 -6.21
C VAL A 140 -1.81 -9.71 -5.45
N ASP A 141 -2.81 -9.09 -6.09
CA ASP A 141 -3.55 -7.96 -5.55
C ASP A 141 -4.70 -8.41 -4.65
N LEU A 142 -4.65 -8.02 -3.39
CA LEU A 142 -5.58 -8.48 -2.35
C LEU A 142 -6.13 -7.30 -1.57
N HIS A 143 -7.45 -7.28 -1.40
CA HIS A 143 -8.11 -6.40 -0.45
C HIS A 143 -8.47 -7.19 0.79
N VAL A 144 -8.16 -6.61 1.95
CA VAL A 144 -8.32 -7.24 3.26
C VAL A 144 -9.17 -6.33 4.12
N VAL A 145 -10.30 -6.87 4.58
CA VAL A 145 -11.13 -6.21 5.58
C VAL A 145 -10.69 -6.68 6.95
N LEU A 146 -10.34 -5.73 7.80
CA LEU A 146 -9.95 -5.97 9.19
C LEU A 146 -11.02 -5.38 10.11
N GLU A 147 -11.52 -6.20 11.03
CA GLU A 147 -12.53 -5.80 12.01
C GLU A 147 -11.98 -5.95 13.42
N ASP A 148 -12.40 -5.10 14.35
CA ASP A 148 -11.98 -5.25 15.74
C ASP A 148 -12.73 -6.44 16.38
N ARG A 149 -12.05 -7.21 17.23
CA ARG A 149 -12.70 -8.34 17.93
C ARG A 149 -13.59 -7.88 19.07
N ALA A 150 -13.20 -6.80 19.72
CA ALA A 150 -13.92 -6.24 20.85
C ALA A 150 -15.08 -5.38 20.33
N GLU A 151 -16.31 -5.68 20.77
CA GLU A 151 -17.49 -4.88 20.42
C GLU A 151 -17.47 -3.49 21.08
N HIS A 152 -16.84 -3.40 22.24
CA HIS A 152 -16.65 -2.17 23.02
C HIS A 152 -15.16 -2.01 23.35
N ASP A 153 -14.70 -0.77 23.54
CA ASP A 153 -13.32 -0.46 23.97
C ASP A 153 -12.20 -1.02 23.06
N ALA A 154 -12.49 -1.22 21.76
CA ALA A 154 -11.52 -1.70 20.77
C ALA A 154 -10.21 -0.90 20.77
N ALA A 155 -10.30 0.42 20.97
CA ALA A 155 -9.15 1.31 21.10
C ALA A 155 -8.26 0.96 22.32
N GLU A 156 -8.86 0.67 23.48
CA GLU A 156 -8.10 0.27 24.67
C GLU A 156 -7.48 -1.11 24.47
N ALA A 157 -8.22 -2.07 23.91
CA ALA A 157 -7.72 -3.40 23.60
C ALA A 157 -6.52 -3.35 22.64
N ALA A 158 -6.61 -2.54 21.57
CA ALA A 158 -5.51 -2.33 20.63
C ALA A 158 -4.26 -1.72 21.31
N LEU A 159 -4.46 -0.72 22.18
CA LEU A 159 -3.36 -0.08 22.92
C LEU A 159 -2.75 -1.00 23.99
N ALA A 160 -3.55 -1.85 24.63
CA ALA A 160 -3.08 -2.85 25.58
C ALA A 160 -2.25 -3.92 24.85
N TYR A 161 -2.74 -4.40 23.70
CA TYR A 161 -2.01 -5.31 22.83
C TYR A 161 -0.67 -4.72 22.37
N ALA A 162 -0.67 -3.47 21.89
CA ALA A 162 0.56 -2.79 21.49
C ALA A 162 1.57 -2.67 22.65
N ARG A 163 1.11 -2.40 23.88
CA ARG A 163 1.97 -2.38 25.08
C ARG A 163 2.58 -3.76 25.39
N ALA A 164 1.78 -4.81 25.26
CA ALA A 164 2.22 -6.18 25.54
C ALA A 164 3.14 -6.76 24.44
N SER A 165 3.12 -6.20 23.23
CA SER A 165 3.85 -6.71 22.06
C SER A 165 5.39 -6.68 22.17
N GLY A 166 5.94 -5.92 23.13
CA GLY A 166 7.39 -5.70 23.23
C GLY A 166 7.99 -4.84 22.10
N THR A 167 7.15 -4.28 21.21
CA THR A 167 7.58 -3.42 20.11
C THR A 167 7.75 -1.98 20.57
N THR A 168 8.79 -1.30 20.07
CA THR A 168 8.99 0.15 20.24
C THR A 168 8.37 0.91 19.07
N PHE A 169 7.60 1.95 19.36
CA PHE A 169 6.88 2.74 18.36
C PHE A 169 7.48 4.15 18.25
N PRO A 170 7.70 4.66 17.03
CA PRO A 170 8.27 6.00 16.85
C PRO A 170 7.26 7.12 17.11
N ASN A 171 5.95 6.85 17.05
CA ASN A 171 4.89 7.81 17.36
C ASN A 171 3.61 7.10 17.88
N TRP A 172 2.64 7.90 18.33
CA TRP A 172 1.36 7.41 18.85
C TRP A 172 0.49 6.73 17.79
N ILE A 173 0.51 7.20 16.54
CA ILE A 173 -0.31 6.66 15.45
C ILE A 173 0.11 5.21 15.16
N ASP A 174 1.42 4.96 15.02
CA ASP A 174 1.94 3.61 14.80
C ASP A 174 1.60 2.65 15.94
N ARG A 175 1.61 3.15 17.17
CA ARG A 175 1.20 2.39 18.35
C ARG A 175 -0.29 2.07 18.33
N PHE A 176 -1.14 3.03 17.98
CA PHE A 176 -2.59 2.88 17.95
C PHE A 176 -3.03 1.88 16.87
N PHE A 177 -2.42 1.95 15.68
CA PHE A 177 -2.72 1.07 14.56
C PHE A 177 -1.92 -0.23 14.55
N TRP A 178 -1.12 -0.52 15.59
CA TRP A 178 -0.19 -1.65 15.60
C TRP A 178 -0.86 -2.99 15.28
N ALA A 179 -2.01 -3.30 15.88
CA ALA A 179 -2.71 -4.56 15.65
C ALA A 179 -3.05 -4.79 14.17
N LYS A 180 -3.59 -3.77 13.50
CA LYS A 180 -3.93 -3.81 12.06
C LYS A 180 -2.66 -3.86 11.21
N THR A 181 -1.62 -3.13 11.59
CA THR A 181 -0.31 -3.17 10.93
C THR A 181 0.33 -4.55 11.02
N GLU A 182 0.33 -5.17 12.19
CA GLU A 182 0.89 -6.50 12.43
C GLU A 182 0.12 -7.57 11.64
N ALA A 183 -1.22 -7.52 11.62
CA ALA A 183 -2.03 -8.41 10.80
C ALA A 183 -1.61 -8.38 9.32
N LYS A 184 -1.43 -7.18 8.76
CA LYS A 184 -0.91 -7.00 7.39
C LYS A 184 0.49 -7.56 7.22
N GLN A 185 1.39 -7.35 8.19
CA GLN A 185 2.75 -7.86 8.12
C GLN A 185 2.79 -9.40 8.14
N ILE A 186 1.99 -10.03 9.00
CA ILE A 186 1.84 -11.49 9.08
C ILE A 186 1.29 -12.04 7.77
N LEU A 187 0.20 -11.47 7.25
CA LEU A 187 -0.36 -11.87 5.96
C LEU A 187 0.66 -11.75 4.83
N ARG A 188 1.39 -10.63 4.78
CA ARG A 188 2.41 -10.38 3.75
C ARG A 188 3.59 -11.34 3.87
N ASN A 189 3.96 -11.76 5.07
CA ASN A 189 5.15 -12.58 5.36
C ASN A 189 6.40 -12.10 4.60
N ARG A 190 6.62 -10.78 4.57
CA ARG A 190 7.70 -10.10 3.83
C ARG A 190 7.73 -10.40 2.32
N SER A 191 6.71 -11.04 1.75
CA SER A 191 6.63 -11.30 0.32
C SER A 191 6.53 -9.99 -0.46
N GLY A 192 7.39 -9.83 -1.45
CA GLY A 192 7.31 -8.74 -2.40
C GLY A 192 6.21 -8.92 -3.46
N TYR A 193 5.69 -10.14 -3.61
CA TYR A 193 4.65 -10.50 -4.59
C TYR A 193 3.22 -10.43 -4.05
N LEU A 194 3.02 -9.98 -2.81
CA LEU A 194 1.69 -9.78 -2.24
C LEU A 194 1.46 -8.27 -2.14
N SER A 195 0.44 -7.75 -2.81
CA SER A 195 -0.04 -6.38 -2.62
C SER A 195 -1.30 -6.44 -1.76
N ILE A 196 -1.26 -5.83 -0.57
CA ILE A 196 -2.35 -5.87 0.39
C ILE A 196 -2.90 -4.45 0.56
N HIS A 197 -4.19 -4.32 0.28
CA HIS A 197 -4.97 -3.09 0.36
C HIS A 197 -6.01 -3.23 1.46
N THR A 198 -6.29 -2.13 2.15
CA THR A 198 -7.31 -2.07 3.22
C THR A 198 -8.29 -0.91 3.03
N GLU A 199 -8.08 -0.13 1.97
CA GLU A 199 -8.94 0.95 1.52
C GLU A 199 -10.16 0.38 0.77
N ASP A 200 -11.27 1.12 0.73
CA ASP A 200 -12.45 0.69 -0.02
C ASP A 200 -12.11 0.54 -1.52
N LEU A 201 -12.34 -0.66 -2.07
CA LEU A 201 -12.07 -0.97 -3.47
C LEU A 201 -13.16 -0.48 -4.42
N ASN A 202 -14.33 -0.06 -3.92
CA ASN A 202 -15.44 0.39 -4.77
C ASN A 202 -15.05 1.56 -5.68
N ASP A 203 -14.05 2.36 -5.27
CA ASP A 203 -13.53 3.47 -6.06
C ASP A 203 -12.49 3.04 -7.11
N VAL A 204 -12.07 1.76 -7.11
CA VAL A 204 -10.92 1.26 -7.88
C VAL A 204 -11.33 0.20 -8.89
N THR A 205 -12.18 -0.77 -8.53
CA THR A 205 -12.60 -1.84 -9.45
C THR A 205 -13.83 -2.61 -8.98
N ASP A 206 -14.69 -2.99 -9.92
CA ASP A 206 -15.80 -3.93 -9.67
C ASP A 206 -15.40 -5.41 -9.85
N ARG A 207 -14.19 -5.67 -10.39
CA ARG A 207 -13.72 -7.04 -10.67
C ARG A 207 -13.04 -7.61 -9.45
N ILE A 208 -13.85 -8.15 -8.55
CA ILE A 208 -13.43 -8.67 -7.25
C ILE A 208 -13.95 -10.10 -7.08
N ARG A 209 -13.13 -10.99 -6.51
CA ARG A 209 -13.52 -12.34 -6.08
C ARG A 209 -13.19 -12.55 -4.61
N VAL A 210 -14.21 -12.78 -3.78
CA VAL A 210 -13.99 -13.19 -2.38
C VAL A 210 -13.32 -14.56 -2.36
N VAL A 211 -12.18 -14.66 -1.68
CA VAL A 211 -11.37 -15.89 -1.56
C VAL A 211 -11.22 -16.35 -0.11
N TYR A 212 -11.65 -15.52 0.84
CA TYR A 212 -11.73 -15.82 2.26
C TYR A 212 -12.85 -15.01 2.88
N ASP A 213 -13.72 -15.64 3.66
CA ASP A 213 -14.67 -14.97 4.54
C ASP A 213 -14.68 -15.71 5.87
N ARG A 214 -14.49 -14.97 6.97
CA ARG A 214 -14.45 -15.55 8.32
C ARG A 214 -15.74 -16.29 8.66
N LYS A 215 -16.89 -15.85 8.14
CA LYS A 215 -18.21 -16.44 8.39
C LYS A 215 -18.53 -17.63 7.48
N GLY A 216 -17.58 -18.01 6.61
CA GLY A 216 -17.77 -19.00 5.55
C GLY A 216 -18.06 -18.32 4.21
N VAL A 217 -17.64 -18.98 3.14
CA VAL A 217 -17.92 -18.60 1.74
C VAL A 217 -19.13 -19.37 1.24
#